data_AF-A0A932ZAB9-F1
#
_entry.id   AF-A0A932ZAB9-F1
#
_cell.length_a   1.000
_cell.length_b   1.000
_cell.length_c   1.000
_cell.angle_alpha   90.00
_cell.angle_beta   90.00
_cell.angle_gamma   90.00
#
_symmetry.space_group_name_H-M   'P 1'
#
loop_
_entity.id
_entity.type
_entity.pdbx_description
1 polymer ?
#
loop_
_entity_poly.entity_id
_entity_poly.type
_entity_poly.pdbx_seq_one_letter_code
_entity_poly.pdbx_strand_id
1 'polypeptide(L)'
;LMVTNPLFVLTLRQQDGTTSVLANPRIRVKNKEKAKIHIGDRVPVITTTAAATGGFISESVSYLDVGLKLEVEPLIYLEDEVGIKVALEVSNIVREIASKSGTLTYQVGTRNAATVLRLKDGETQILAGLISDEDRRNASRVPGVGELPVFGRLFSATRDSIGKTEVMLLITPRLVRTITRPDMRTIEFAAGTEASGSAPSPALGPPRAPVQPSVKPPAPPKSVAPPAPPRGPDMVPFGGVKP
;
A
#
# COMPACT_ATOMS: atom_id res chain seq x y z
N LEU A 1 10.82 -56.69 32.19
CA LEU A 1 11.04 -56.89 30.73
C LEU A 1 10.21 -55.82 30.02
N MET A 2 10.81 -54.67 29.70
CA MET A 2 10.08 -53.56 29.08
C MET A 2 9.85 -53.89 27.61
N VAL A 3 8.59 -54.18 27.26
CA VAL A 3 8.15 -54.29 25.87
C VAL A 3 7.98 -52.85 25.37
N THR A 4 9.04 -52.31 24.78
CA THR A 4 8.96 -51.07 24.00
C THR A 4 8.11 -51.37 22.78
N ASN A 5 6.84 -50.99 22.85
CA ASN A 5 5.91 -51.10 21.74
C ASN A 5 6.44 -50.21 20.59
N PRO A 6 6.79 -50.76 19.40
CA PRO A 6 7.26 -49.92 18.31
C PRO A 6 6.06 -49.17 17.72
N LEU A 7 5.80 -47.98 18.24
CA LEU A 7 4.74 -47.13 17.71
C LEU A 7 5.19 -46.58 16.36
N PHE A 8 4.69 -47.16 15.27
CA PHE A 8 4.83 -46.61 13.92
C PHE A 8 3.90 -45.39 13.79
N VAL A 9 4.50 -44.22 13.57
CA VAL A 9 3.75 -42.96 13.41
C VAL A 9 3.99 -42.43 11.99
N LEU A 10 2.91 -42.35 11.21
CA LEU A 10 2.93 -41.71 9.89
C LEU A 10 2.47 -40.26 10.03
N THR A 11 3.36 -39.33 9.68
CA THR A 11 3.05 -37.90 9.70
C THR A 11 3.05 -37.36 8.27
N LEU A 12 1.87 -37.08 7.72
CA LEU A 12 1.68 -36.47 6.41
C LEU A 12 1.00 -35.11 6.59
N ARG A 13 1.64 -34.04 6.12
CA ARG A 13 1.12 -32.67 6.25
C ARG A 13 1.50 -31.87 5.01
N GLN A 14 0.49 -31.40 4.28
CA GLN A 14 0.63 -30.38 3.24
C GLN A 14 0.13 -29.05 3.80
N GLN A 15 0.87 -27.97 3.57
CA GLN A 15 0.49 -26.64 4.00
C GLN A 15 0.70 -25.67 2.84
N ASP A 16 -0.39 -25.11 2.36
CA ASP A 16 -0.40 -24.11 1.30
C ASP A 16 -0.81 -22.77 1.89
N GLY A 17 -0.09 -21.70 1.53
CA GLY A 17 -0.35 -20.35 2.02
C GLY A 17 -0.08 -19.33 0.92
N THR A 18 -1.02 -18.40 0.72
CA THR A 18 -0.89 -17.32 -0.26
C THR A 18 -1.17 -16.00 0.43
N THR A 19 -0.25 -15.04 0.26
CA THR A 19 -0.38 -13.70 0.83
C THR A 19 -0.11 -12.69 -0.28
N SER A 20 -1.04 -11.76 -0.48
CA SER A 20 -0.89 -10.65 -1.43
C SER A 20 -1.02 -9.32 -0.69
N VAL A 21 -0.09 -8.41 -0.97
CA VAL A 21 -0.08 -7.06 -0.37
C VAL A 21 -0.05 -6.05 -1.51
N LEU A 22 -1.14 -5.28 -1.65
CA LEU A 22 -1.24 -4.19 -2.61
C LEU A 22 -1.28 -2.86 -1.86
N ALA A 23 -0.25 -2.04 -2.07
CA ALA A 23 -0.22 -0.67 -1.58
C ALA A 23 -0.28 0.30 -2.77
N ASN A 24 -1.22 1.25 -2.72
CA ASN A 24 -1.40 2.29 -3.76
C ASN A 24 -1.39 3.69 -3.13
N PRO A 25 -0.23 4.19 -2.67
CA PRO A 25 -0.13 5.52 -2.08
C PRO A 25 -0.34 6.59 -3.16
N ARG A 26 -1.07 7.66 -2.82
CA ARG A 26 -1.26 8.82 -3.69
C ARG A 26 -0.90 10.08 -2.93
N ILE A 27 -0.06 10.91 -3.52
CA ILE A 27 0.35 12.20 -2.96
C ILE A 27 0.30 13.26 -4.05
N ARG A 28 -0.20 14.44 -3.70
CA ARG A 28 -0.18 15.63 -4.56
C ARG A 28 0.89 16.57 -4.06
N VAL A 29 1.75 17.03 -4.95
CA VAL A 29 2.91 17.84 -4.60
C VAL A 29 3.07 18.97 -5.63
N LYS A 30 3.61 20.10 -5.19
CA LYS A 30 3.92 21.24 -6.06
C LYS A 30 5.23 20.99 -6.82
N ASN A 31 5.38 21.60 -7.99
CA ASN A 31 6.62 21.57 -8.75
C ASN A 31 7.82 22.04 -7.91
N LYS A 32 8.92 21.28 -7.91
CA LYS A 32 10.16 21.52 -7.15
C LYS A 32 10.03 21.47 -5.63
N GLU A 33 8.90 21.02 -5.10
CA GLU A 33 8.69 20.86 -3.67
C GLU A 33 8.95 19.41 -3.26
N LYS A 34 9.80 19.17 -2.27
CA LYS A 34 9.98 17.83 -1.71
C LYS A 34 8.79 17.51 -0.81
N ALA A 35 8.20 16.34 -1.02
CA ALA A 35 7.18 15.80 -0.12
C ALA A 35 7.60 14.45 0.44
N LYS A 36 7.16 14.20 1.68
CA LYS A 36 7.36 12.94 2.39
C LYS A 36 6.05 12.49 2.98
N ILE A 37 5.74 11.21 2.83
CA ILE A 37 4.62 10.54 3.47
C ILE A 37 5.12 9.28 4.15
N HIS A 38 4.63 9.05 5.36
CA HIS A 38 4.83 7.81 6.09
C HIS A 38 3.45 7.30 6.55
N ILE A 39 3.13 6.07 6.18
CA ILE A 39 1.89 5.39 6.55
C ILE A 39 2.30 4.06 7.15
N GLY A 40 2.03 3.83 8.43
CA GLY A 40 2.50 2.64 9.09
C GLY A 40 2.26 2.65 10.58
N ASP A 41 2.76 1.60 11.22
CA ASP A 41 2.64 1.36 12.65
C ASP A 41 4.03 1.47 13.31
N ARG A 42 4.03 1.85 14.59
CA ARG A 42 5.21 1.80 15.45
C ARG A 42 5.14 0.58 16.34
N VAL A 43 6.02 -0.38 16.07
CA VAL A 43 6.06 -1.63 16.82
C VAL A 43 7.10 -1.51 17.93
N PRO A 44 6.73 -1.72 19.21
CA PRO A 44 7.70 -1.73 20.29
C PRO A 44 8.55 -3.01 20.22
N VAL A 45 9.87 -2.82 20.34
CA VAL A 45 10.89 -3.86 20.44
C VAL A 45 11.52 -3.75 21.82
N ILE A 46 11.23 -4.72 22.67
CA ILE A 46 11.78 -4.78 24.02
C ILE A 46 13.15 -5.44 23.93
N THR A 47 14.16 -4.80 24.50
CA THR A 47 15.53 -5.34 24.59
C THR A 47 15.88 -5.51 26.05
N THR A 48 16.11 -6.76 26.47
CA THR A 48 16.57 -7.10 27.82
C THR A 48 18.10 -7.13 27.84
N THR A 49 18.73 -6.30 28.64
CA THR A 49 20.18 -6.30 28.84
C THR A 49 20.47 -6.78 30.26
N ALA A 50 21.12 -7.94 30.41
CA ALA A 50 21.60 -8.42 31.69
C ALA A 50 23.01 -7.86 31.95
N ALA A 51 23.17 -7.10 33.03
CA ALA A 51 24.50 -6.66 33.46
C ALA A 51 25.29 -7.87 33.98
N ALA A 52 26.51 -8.08 33.45
CA ALA A 52 27.37 -9.22 33.78
C ALA A 52 27.80 -9.27 35.27
N THR A 53 27.65 -8.15 35.99
CA THR A 53 28.04 -8.02 37.39
C THR A 53 26.90 -7.36 38.16
N GLY A 54 26.17 -8.14 38.98
CA GLY A 54 25.17 -7.60 39.92
C GLY A 54 23.72 -8.04 39.71
N GLY A 55 23.39 -8.87 38.71
CA GLY A 55 22.07 -9.52 38.61
C GLY A 55 20.89 -8.61 38.27
N PHE A 56 21.13 -7.34 37.93
CA PHE A 56 20.09 -6.43 37.44
C PHE A 56 19.78 -6.73 35.97
N ILE A 57 18.52 -7.02 35.70
CA ILE A 57 17.98 -7.10 34.33
C ILE A 57 17.39 -5.71 34.04
N SER A 58 17.92 -5.04 33.02
CA SER A 58 17.37 -3.77 32.53
C SER A 58 16.63 -4.00 31.23
N GLU A 59 15.39 -3.52 31.16
CA GLU A 59 14.57 -3.57 29.95
C GLU A 59 14.54 -2.19 29.29
N SER A 60 14.87 -2.13 28.00
CA SER A 60 14.75 -0.93 27.17
C SER A 60 13.74 -1.17 26.07
N VAL A 61 12.83 -0.23 25.86
CA VAL A 61 11.82 -0.28 24.80
C VAL A 61 12.24 0.64 23.67
N SER A 62 12.52 0.08 22.50
CA SER A 62 12.75 0.82 21.25
C SER A 62 11.52 0.70 20.35
N TYR A 63 11.28 1.67 19.47
CA TYR A 63 10.17 1.59 18.52
C TYR A 63 10.71 1.43 17.09
N LEU A 64 10.13 0.51 16.35
CA LEU A 64 10.43 0.26 14.95
C LEU A 64 9.25 0.72 14.08
N ASP A 65 9.50 1.68 13.20
CA ASP A 65 8.53 2.15 12.20
C ASP A 65 8.42 1.12 11.06
N VAL A 66 7.26 0.48 10.92
CA VAL A 66 6.94 -0.44 9.82
C VAL A 66 5.77 0.09 9.01
N GLY A 67 5.81 -0.09 7.70
CA GLY A 67 4.81 0.41 6.76
C GLY A 67 5.44 1.01 5.51
N LEU A 68 4.77 1.98 4.92
CA LEU A 68 5.15 2.65 3.68
C LEU A 68 5.80 4.01 3.97
N LYS A 69 6.94 4.28 3.35
CA LYS A 69 7.58 5.60 3.28
C LYS A 69 7.75 5.96 1.82
N LEU A 70 7.23 7.10 1.42
CA LEU A 70 7.41 7.64 0.07
C LEU A 70 7.94 9.06 0.18
N GLU A 71 9.09 9.30 -0.44
CA GLU A 71 9.66 10.62 -0.65
C GLU A 71 9.67 10.92 -2.14
N VAL A 72 9.19 12.10 -2.50
CA VAL A 72 9.06 12.49 -3.91
C VAL A 72 9.38 13.97 -4.09
N GLU A 73 10.08 14.29 -5.17
CA GLU A 73 10.39 15.64 -5.59
C GLU A 73 10.15 15.73 -7.12
N PRO A 74 9.05 16.36 -7.55
CA PRO A 74 8.71 16.45 -8.97
C PRO A 74 9.31 17.70 -9.63
N LEU A 75 9.64 17.58 -10.92
CA LEU A 75 10.09 18.63 -11.82
C LEU A 75 9.28 18.56 -13.12
N ILE A 76 8.45 19.57 -13.37
CA ILE A 76 7.59 19.63 -14.56
C ILE A 76 8.35 20.29 -15.72
N TYR A 77 8.40 19.61 -16.86
CA TYR A 77 8.97 20.09 -18.12
C TYR A 77 7.89 20.68 -19.05
N LEU A 78 8.31 21.30 -20.17
CA LEU A 78 7.40 21.99 -21.10
C LEU A 78 6.51 21.03 -21.92
N GLU A 79 6.97 19.81 -22.17
CA GLU A 79 6.31 18.79 -23.03
C GLU A 79 5.34 17.88 -22.26
N ASP A 80 4.76 18.38 -21.16
CA ASP A 80 3.91 17.61 -20.25
C ASP A 80 4.60 16.36 -19.64
N GLU A 81 5.93 16.41 -19.62
CA GLU A 81 6.76 15.41 -18.97
C GLU A 81 7.07 15.84 -17.54
N VAL A 82 7.16 14.84 -16.66
CA VAL A 82 7.41 14.98 -15.24
C VAL A 82 8.68 14.22 -14.90
N GLY A 83 9.72 14.95 -14.57
CA GLY A 83 10.89 14.41 -13.87
C GLY A 83 10.54 14.16 -12.41
N ILE A 84 10.88 13.01 -11.88
CA ILE A 84 10.57 12.64 -10.51
C ILE A 84 11.81 12.04 -9.89
N LYS A 85 12.27 12.64 -8.80
CA LYS A 85 13.16 11.98 -7.85
C LYS A 85 12.31 11.30 -6.80
N VAL A 86 12.33 9.97 -6.77
CA VAL A 86 11.48 9.15 -5.89
C VAL A 86 12.32 8.23 -5.03
N ALA A 87 11.94 8.09 -3.77
CA ALA A 87 12.38 7.03 -2.88
C ALA A 87 11.15 6.39 -2.24
N LEU A 88 10.90 5.12 -2.53
CA LEU A 88 9.78 4.34 -2.02
C LEU A 88 10.31 3.16 -1.22
N GLU A 89 9.92 3.09 0.06
CA GLU A 89 10.21 1.99 0.97
C GLU A 89 8.88 1.39 1.46
N VAL A 90 8.74 0.07 1.32
CA VAL A 90 7.62 -0.71 1.85
C VAL A 90 8.18 -1.75 2.81
N SER A 91 7.76 -1.66 4.06
CA SER A 91 8.16 -2.57 5.12
C SER A 91 6.95 -3.27 5.71
N ASN A 92 7.08 -4.56 6.00
CA ASN A 92 6.06 -5.36 6.66
C ASN A 92 6.69 -6.33 7.67
N ILE A 93 5.91 -6.69 8.69
CA ILE A 93 6.31 -7.73 9.65
C ILE A 93 6.10 -9.08 8.95
N VAL A 94 7.18 -9.83 8.76
CA VAL A 94 7.16 -11.15 8.11
C VAL A 94 6.89 -12.24 9.13
N ARG A 95 7.54 -12.16 10.30
CA ARG A 95 7.40 -13.16 11.36
C ARG A 95 7.78 -12.58 12.72
N GLU A 96 7.05 -13.02 13.74
CA GLU A 96 7.39 -12.81 15.13
C GLU A 96 8.29 -13.96 15.62
N ILE A 97 9.40 -13.61 16.25
CA ILE A 97 10.40 -14.53 16.77
C ILE A 97 10.45 -14.34 18.29
N ALA A 98 9.88 -15.30 19.01
CA ALA A 98 10.04 -15.36 20.46
C ALA A 98 11.45 -15.88 20.79
N SER A 99 12.23 -15.05 21.49
CA SER A 99 13.51 -15.48 22.07
C SER A 99 13.28 -16.41 23.25
N LYS A 100 14.28 -17.25 23.56
CA LYS A 100 14.27 -18.16 24.73
C LYS A 100 14.09 -17.42 26.06
N SER A 101 14.41 -16.12 26.09
CA SER A 101 14.27 -15.23 27.24
C SER A 101 12.87 -14.62 27.39
N GLY A 102 11.90 -14.97 26.53
CA GLY A 102 10.57 -14.37 26.50
C GLY A 102 10.48 -13.05 25.72
N THR A 103 11.59 -12.55 25.20
CA THR A 103 11.64 -11.32 24.38
C THR A 103 11.05 -11.55 23.00
N LEU A 104 10.09 -10.73 22.61
CA LEU A 104 9.47 -10.72 21.29
C LEU A 104 10.31 -9.88 20.31
N THR A 105 10.83 -10.52 19.27
CA THR A 105 11.57 -9.86 18.18
C THR A 105 10.80 -10.01 16.87
N TYR A 106 10.94 -9.08 15.94
CA TYR A 106 10.25 -9.12 14.65
C TYR A 106 11.23 -9.23 13.49
N GLN A 107 10.96 -10.13 12.57
CA GLN A 107 11.58 -10.14 11.25
C GLN A 107 10.80 -9.18 10.36
N VAL A 108 11.42 -8.06 9.98
CA VAL A 108 10.82 -7.07 9.07
C VAL A 108 11.37 -7.27 7.67
N GLY A 109 10.48 -7.42 6.70
CA GLY A 109 10.82 -7.45 5.29
C GLY A 109 10.70 -6.05 4.70
N THR A 110 11.77 -5.55 4.08
CA THR A 110 11.81 -4.21 3.48
C THR A 110 12.07 -4.30 1.99
N ARG A 111 11.29 -3.56 1.20
CA ARG A 111 11.48 -3.38 -0.24
C ARG A 111 11.68 -1.90 -0.49
N ASN A 112 12.79 -1.52 -1.10
CA ASN A 112 13.14 -0.12 -1.33
C ASN A 112 13.56 0.09 -2.80
N ALA A 113 13.11 1.18 -3.40
CA ALA A 113 13.59 1.68 -4.67
C ALA A 113 13.80 3.19 -4.60
N ALA A 114 15.00 3.64 -4.96
CA ALA A 114 15.34 5.05 -5.08
C ALA A 114 15.89 5.33 -6.48
N THR A 115 15.24 6.23 -7.22
CA THR A 115 15.60 6.51 -8.61
C THR A 115 15.18 7.92 -9.03
N VAL A 116 15.74 8.39 -10.13
CA VAL A 116 15.35 9.63 -10.81
C VAL A 116 14.95 9.26 -12.23
N LEU A 117 13.74 9.63 -12.61
CA LEU A 117 13.13 9.20 -13.87
C LEU A 117 12.32 10.35 -14.49
N ARG A 118 12.04 10.24 -15.78
CA ARG A 118 11.27 11.22 -16.54
C ARG A 118 10.18 10.47 -17.31
N LEU A 119 8.93 10.85 -17.08
CA LEU A 119 7.73 10.17 -17.55
C LEU A 119 6.78 11.16 -18.20
N LYS A 120 5.95 10.72 -19.13
CA LYS A 120 4.80 11.52 -19.59
C LYS A 120 3.68 11.51 -18.57
N ASP A 121 2.82 12.52 -18.61
CA ASP A 121 1.59 12.54 -17.80
C ASP A 121 0.75 11.27 -18.01
N GLY A 122 0.40 10.59 -16.92
CA GLY A 122 -0.36 9.33 -16.95
C GLY A 122 0.43 8.08 -17.32
N GLU A 123 1.72 8.21 -17.69
CA GLU A 123 2.56 7.06 -18.04
C GLU A 123 2.96 6.28 -16.79
N THR A 124 2.75 4.96 -16.80
CA THR A 124 3.18 4.10 -15.69
C THR A 124 4.51 3.45 -16.02
N GLN A 125 5.51 3.64 -15.17
CA GLN A 125 6.80 2.96 -15.30
C GLN A 125 7.11 2.10 -14.08
N ILE A 126 7.84 1.02 -14.33
CA ILE A 126 8.33 0.11 -13.30
C ILE A 126 9.63 0.67 -12.75
N LEU A 127 9.66 0.94 -11.44
CA LEU A 127 10.84 1.38 -10.71
C LEU A 127 11.80 0.23 -10.43
N ALA A 128 11.23 -0.91 -10.02
CA ALA A 128 11.95 -2.10 -9.62
C ALA A 128 11.03 -3.32 -9.67
N GLY A 129 11.62 -4.48 -9.96
CA GLY A 129 10.96 -5.79 -9.91
C GLY A 129 11.89 -6.82 -9.29
N LEU A 130 11.35 -7.73 -8.50
CA LEU A 130 12.07 -8.87 -7.94
C LEU A 130 11.17 -10.10 -8.00
N ILE A 131 11.70 -11.18 -8.58
CA ILE A 131 11.12 -12.52 -8.51
C ILE A 131 12.16 -13.38 -7.80
N SER A 132 11.75 -14.04 -6.72
CA SER A 132 12.62 -14.89 -5.92
C SER A 132 11.93 -16.22 -5.68
N ASP A 133 12.56 -17.29 -6.17
CA ASP A 133 12.15 -18.67 -5.96
C ASP A 133 13.16 -19.34 -5.02
N GLU A 134 12.67 -20.01 -3.98
CA GLU A 134 13.47 -20.74 -3.01
C GLU A 134 12.92 -22.18 -2.85
N ASP A 135 13.71 -23.19 -3.21
CA ASP A 135 13.42 -24.61 -3.00
C ASP A 135 14.32 -25.15 -1.89
N ARG A 136 13.73 -25.57 -0.76
CA ARG A 136 14.44 -26.20 0.35
C ARG A 136 13.94 -27.63 0.52
N ARG A 137 14.85 -28.59 0.38
CA ARG A 137 14.59 -30.02 0.58
C ARG A 137 15.41 -30.55 1.74
N ASN A 138 14.73 -31.04 2.76
CA ASN A 138 15.36 -31.67 3.93
C ASN A 138 14.94 -33.14 3.98
N ALA A 139 15.89 -34.05 4.02
CA ALA A 139 15.61 -35.47 4.20
C ALA A 139 16.27 -35.99 5.48
N SER A 140 15.50 -36.63 6.34
CA SER A 140 15.97 -37.37 7.51
C SER A 140 15.79 -38.86 7.24
N ARG A 141 16.86 -39.65 7.36
CA ARG A 141 16.85 -41.09 7.02
C ARG A 141 17.41 -41.90 8.17
N VAL A 142 16.91 -43.13 8.35
CA VAL A 142 17.55 -44.10 9.25
C VAL A 142 18.82 -44.63 8.57
N PRO A 143 20.00 -44.52 9.20
CA PRO A 143 21.23 -45.05 8.62
C PRO A 143 21.14 -46.57 8.38
N GLY A 144 21.64 -47.04 7.23
CA GLY A 144 21.55 -48.43 6.79
C GLY A 144 20.28 -48.73 5.96
N VAL A 145 19.10 -48.73 6.58
CA VAL A 145 17.83 -49.10 5.90
C VAL A 145 17.23 -47.99 5.04
N GLY A 146 17.52 -46.73 5.35
CA GLY A 146 16.99 -45.55 4.63
C GLY A 146 17.59 -45.32 3.24
N GLU A 147 18.66 -46.05 2.87
CA GLU A 147 19.33 -45.94 1.56
C GLU A 147 18.89 -47.02 0.56
N LEU A 148 18.12 -48.01 1.00
CA LEU A 148 17.62 -49.07 0.11
C LEU A 148 16.69 -48.48 -0.97
N PRO A 149 16.89 -48.79 -2.27
CA PRO A 149 16.17 -48.15 -3.36
C PRO A 149 14.65 -48.42 -3.36
N VAL A 150 14.20 -49.52 -2.74
CA VAL A 150 12.78 -49.91 -2.70
C VAL A 150 12.12 -49.58 -1.35
N PHE A 151 12.84 -49.79 -0.24
CA PHE A 151 12.29 -49.62 1.11
C PHE A 151 12.71 -48.32 1.81
N GLY A 152 13.72 -47.62 1.30
CA GLY A 152 14.30 -46.43 1.93
C GLY A 152 13.30 -45.30 2.14
N ARG A 153 12.28 -45.17 1.27
CA ARG A 153 11.21 -44.16 1.41
C ARG A 153 10.32 -44.38 2.63
N LEU A 154 10.14 -45.63 3.08
CA LEU A 154 9.40 -45.93 4.31
C LEU A 154 10.20 -45.60 5.57
N PHE A 155 11.54 -45.53 5.46
CA PHE A 155 12.46 -45.22 6.56
C PHE A 155 13.10 -43.82 6.42
N SER A 156 12.52 -42.97 5.57
CA SER A 156 12.95 -41.59 5.35
C SER A 156 11.78 -40.62 5.52
N ALA A 157 12.00 -39.52 6.23
CA ALA A 157 11.10 -38.38 6.26
C ALA A 157 11.68 -37.27 5.38
N THR A 158 10.95 -36.89 4.34
CA THR A 158 11.32 -35.76 3.47
C THR A 158 10.42 -34.58 3.77
N ARG A 159 11.01 -33.39 3.81
CA ARG A 159 10.32 -32.11 3.92
C ARG A 159 10.79 -31.22 2.80
N ASP A 160 9.89 -31.00 1.85
CA ASP A 160 10.10 -30.06 0.75
C ASP A 160 9.35 -28.76 1.06
N SER A 161 10.01 -27.63 0.85
CA SER A 161 9.49 -26.30 1.12
C SER A 161 9.82 -25.40 -0.06
N ILE A 162 8.79 -25.02 -0.82
CA ILE A 162 8.91 -24.14 -1.98
C ILE A 162 8.35 -22.78 -1.59
N GLY A 163 9.15 -21.73 -1.71
CA GLY A 163 8.77 -20.34 -1.47
C GLY A 163 8.92 -19.51 -2.73
N LYS A 164 7.88 -18.77 -3.11
CA LYS A 164 7.90 -17.82 -4.23
C LYS A 164 7.54 -16.42 -3.74
N THR A 165 8.38 -15.44 -4.05
CA THR A 165 8.19 -14.03 -3.71
C THR A 165 8.28 -13.18 -4.95
N GLU A 166 7.23 -12.40 -5.23
CA GLU A 166 7.19 -11.45 -6.35
C GLU A 166 6.96 -10.04 -5.79
N VAL A 167 7.73 -9.07 -6.28
CA VAL A 167 7.62 -7.67 -5.90
C VAL A 167 7.72 -6.81 -7.15
N MET A 168 6.80 -5.87 -7.28
CA MET A 168 6.80 -4.90 -8.38
C MET A 168 6.48 -3.52 -7.83
N LEU A 169 7.37 -2.56 -8.07
CA LEU A 169 7.23 -1.17 -7.65
C LEU A 169 6.96 -0.34 -8.90
N LEU A 170 5.81 0.32 -8.96
CA LEU A 170 5.39 1.12 -10.10
C LEU A 170 5.09 2.55 -9.66
N ILE A 171 5.23 3.49 -10.59
CA ILE A 171 4.82 4.87 -10.40
C ILE A 171 4.05 5.37 -11.61
N THR A 172 3.05 6.21 -11.36
CA THR A 172 2.26 6.88 -12.40
C THR A 172 2.11 8.35 -12.02
N PRO A 173 2.72 9.31 -12.75
CA PRO A 173 2.52 10.72 -12.49
C PRO A 173 1.17 11.16 -13.05
N ARG A 174 0.58 12.15 -12.38
CA ARG A 174 -0.61 12.86 -12.86
C ARG A 174 -0.41 14.36 -12.69
N LEU A 175 -0.32 15.07 -13.80
CA LEU A 175 -0.18 16.51 -13.85
C LEU A 175 -1.57 17.16 -13.75
N VAL A 176 -1.74 18.03 -12.75
CA VAL A 176 -2.97 18.78 -12.55
C VAL A 176 -2.66 20.26 -12.79
N ARG A 177 -3.28 20.85 -13.82
CA ARG A 177 -3.19 22.29 -14.15
C ARG A 177 -4.52 22.97 -13.87
N THR A 178 -4.51 24.05 -13.11
CA THR A 178 -5.71 24.87 -12.85
C THR A 178 -6.03 25.81 -14.02
N ILE A 179 -5.04 26.14 -14.85
CA ILE A 179 -5.16 27.01 -16.01
C ILE A 179 -4.97 26.18 -17.27
N THR A 180 -6.03 26.06 -18.08
CA THR A 180 -5.95 25.48 -19.43
C THR A 180 -5.01 26.35 -20.25
N ARG A 181 -3.90 25.79 -20.74
CA ARG A 181 -3.03 26.51 -21.66
C ARG A 181 -3.87 26.88 -22.90
N PRO A 182 -4.01 28.17 -23.27
CA PRO A 182 -4.67 28.54 -24.51
C PRO A 182 -3.96 27.84 -25.67
N ASP A 183 -4.72 27.30 -26.63
CA ASP A 183 -4.15 26.78 -27.87
C ASP A 183 -3.28 27.89 -28.51
N MET A 184 -2.12 27.52 -29.07
CA MET A 184 -1.16 28.43 -29.70
C MET A 184 -1.84 29.33 -30.74
N ARG A 185 -2.90 28.84 -31.40
CA ARG A 185 -3.76 29.59 -32.34
C ARG A 185 -4.47 30.80 -31.72
N THR A 186 -4.64 30.82 -30.41
CA THR A 186 -5.28 31.94 -29.68
C THR A 186 -4.28 33.03 -29.31
N ILE A 187 -2.98 32.77 -29.45
CA ILE A 187 -1.88 33.70 -29.13
C ILE A 187 -1.35 34.39 -30.41
N GLU A 188 -1.90 34.04 -31.58
CA GLU A 188 -1.62 34.78 -32.82
C GLU A 188 -2.30 36.15 -32.77
N PHE A 189 -1.55 37.15 -32.30
CA PHE A 189 -1.93 38.55 -32.49
C PHE A 189 -1.71 38.91 -33.95
N ALA A 190 -2.76 39.43 -34.61
CA ALA A 190 -2.66 39.96 -35.96
C ALA A 190 -1.69 41.16 -35.98
N ALA A 191 -0.42 40.91 -36.26
CA ALA A 191 0.59 41.93 -36.48
C ALA A 191 0.62 42.23 -37.98
N GLY A 192 -0.12 43.25 -38.39
CA GLY A 192 -0.07 43.81 -39.74
C GLY A 192 0.35 45.27 -39.67
N THR A 193 1.33 45.67 -40.48
CA THR A 193 1.53 47.09 -40.82
C THR A 193 0.43 47.48 -41.81
N GLU A 194 -0.04 48.72 -41.78
CA GLU A 194 -1.16 49.24 -42.61
C GLU A 194 -1.07 48.95 -44.13
N ALA A 195 0.11 48.60 -44.64
CA ALA A 195 0.34 48.19 -46.03
C ALA A 195 0.02 46.71 -46.34
N SER A 196 -0.06 45.83 -45.34
CA SER A 196 -0.41 44.41 -45.50
C SER A 196 -1.31 43.97 -44.34
N GLY A 197 -2.62 44.12 -44.53
CA GLY A 197 -3.63 43.62 -43.59
C GLY A 197 -3.71 42.11 -43.62
N SER A 198 -2.91 41.42 -42.81
CA SER A 198 -3.13 40.01 -42.47
C SER A 198 -4.08 39.95 -41.27
N ALA A 199 -5.37 40.14 -41.52
CA ALA A 199 -6.40 39.81 -40.55
C ALA A 199 -6.83 38.35 -40.78
N PRO A 200 -6.74 37.46 -39.77
CA PRO A 200 -7.34 36.13 -39.89
C PRO A 200 -8.86 36.30 -40.06
N SER A 201 -9.42 35.74 -41.14
CA SER A 201 -10.87 35.74 -41.37
C SER A 201 -11.57 35.14 -40.14
N PRO A 202 -12.53 35.86 -39.51
CA PRO A 202 -13.30 35.28 -38.44
C PRO A 202 -14.12 34.13 -39.04
N ALA A 203 -13.73 32.90 -38.73
CA ALA A 203 -14.56 31.74 -39.01
C ALA A 203 -15.84 31.91 -38.17
N LEU A 204 -16.92 32.35 -38.83
CA LEU A 204 -18.27 32.26 -38.28
C LEU A 204 -18.51 30.79 -37.96
N GLY A 205 -18.39 30.43 -36.68
CA GLY A 205 -18.97 29.20 -36.18
C GLY A 205 -20.48 29.20 -36.50
N PRO A 206 -21.10 28.03 -36.69
CA PRO A 206 -22.52 27.94 -36.98
C PRO A 206 -23.32 28.72 -35.91
N PRO A 207 -24.45 29.34 -36.30
CA PRO A 207 -25.20 30.23 -35.42
C PRO A 207 -25.51 29.52 -34.11
N ARG A 208 -24.99 30.06 -33.02
CA ARG A 208 -25.32 29.62 -31.67
C ARG A 208 -26.82 29.86 -31.49
N ALA A 209 -27.59 28.79 -31.44
CA ALA A 209 -29.01 28.87 -31.13
C ALA A 209 -29.21 29.75 -29.88
N PRO A 210 -30.21 30.64 -29.86
CA PRO A 210 -30.45 31.49 -28.71
C PRO A 210 -30.62 30.60 -27.48
N VAL A 211 -29.80 30.86 -26.47
CA VAL A 211 -29.95 30.26 -25.16
C VAL A 211 -31.28 30.78 -24.62
N GLN A 212 -32.34 29.98 -24.76
CA GLN A 212 -33.58 30.25 -24.05
C GLN A 212 -33.23 30.38 -22.57
N PRO A 213 -33.67 31.43 -21.86
CA PRO A 213 -33.50 31.48 -20.43
C PRO A 213 -34.20 30.25 -19.85
N SER A 214 -33.41 29.33 -19.29
CA SER A 214 -33.92 28.17 -18.59
C SER A 214 -34.73 28.68 -17.41
N VAL A 215 -36.04 28.80 -17.58
CA VAL A 215 -36.98 28.94 -16.46
C VAL A 215 -36.78 27.69 -15.62
N LYS A 216 -36.13 27.86 -14.47
CA LYS A 216 -36.01 26.82 -13.45
C LYS A 216 -37.43 26.31 -13.17
N PRO A 217 -37.75 25.02 -13.40
CA PRO A 217 -39.04 24.48 -13.02
C PRO A 217 -39.28 24.74 -11.52
N PRO A 218 -40.50 25.12 -11.10
CA PRO A 218 -40.79 25.25 -9.69
C PRO A 218 -40.46 23.92 -9.01
N ALA A 219 -39.76 24.01 -7.88
CA ALA A 219 -39.44 22.85 -7.06
C ALA A 219 -40.74 22.07 -6.78
N PRO A 220 -40.72 20.72 -6.83
CA PRO A 220 -41.87 19.93 -6.43
C PRO A 220 -42.24 20.29 -4.97
N PRO A 221 -43.55 20.31 -4.63
CA PRO A 221 -43.99 20.64 -3.29
C PRO A 221 -43.32 19.69 -2.30
N LYS A 222 -42.79 20.25 -1.21
CA LYS A 222 -42.28 19.46 -0.08
C LYS A 222 -43.38 18.50 0.35
N SER A 223 -43.13 17.21 0.18
CA SER A 223 -43.92 16.16 0.79
C SER A 223 -43.99 16.42 2.29
N VAL A 224 -45.18 16.79 2.75
CA VAL A 224 -45.49 16.89 4.18
C VAL A 224 -45.30 15.50 4.76
N ALA A 225 -44.32 15.36 5.65
CA ALA A 225 -44.16 14.14 6.42
C ALA A 225 -45.43 13.94 7.28
N PRO A 226 -45.98 12.72 7.39
CA PRO A 226 -47.14 12.48 8.22
C PRO A 226 -46.81 12.80 9.69
N PRO A 227 -47.78 13.34 10.46
CA PRO A 227 -47.56 13.72 11.85
C PRO A 227 -47.16 12.49 12.68
N ALA A 228 -46.12 12.66 13.50
CA ALA A 228 -45.68 11.66 14.47
C ALA A 228 -46.82 11.33 15.45
N PRO A 229 -46.96 10.06 15.88
CA PRO A 229 -47.97 9.69 16.87
C PRO A 229 -47.70 10.38 18.22
N PRO A 230 -48.75 10.71 19.00
CA PRO A 230 -48.60 11.40 20.26
C PRO A 230 -47.79 10.55 21.26
N ARG A 231 -46.82 11.19 21.93
CA ARG A 231 -46.15 10.61 23.10
C ARG A 231 -47.22 10.37 24.18
N GLY A 232 -47.24 9.15 24.70
CA GLY A 232 -48.00 8.82 25.90
C GLY A 232 -47.53 9.67 27.10
N PRO A 233 -48.38 9.84 28.13
CA PRO A 233 -48.11 10.74 29.24
C PRO A 233 -46.91 10.27 30.07
N ASP A 234 -46.06 11.23 30.42
CA ASP A 234 -44.90 11.07 31.30
C ASP A 234 -45.32 10.43 32.64
N MET A 235 -44.76 9.25 32.91
CA MET A 235 -44.88 8.61 34.21
C MET A 235 -43.84 9.22 35.15
N VAL A 236 -44.30 10.08 36.06
CA VAL A 236 -43.54 10.60 37.21
C VAL A 236 -42.98 9.45 38.07
N PRO A 237 -41.70 9.51 38.49
CA PRO A 237 -41.19 8.56 39.47
C PRO A 237 -41.59 9.01 40.88
N PHE A 238 -42.60 8.35 41.46
CA PHE A 238 -42.78 8.36 42.91
C PHE A 238 -41.76 7.42 43.54
N GLY A 239 -41.04 7.95 44.53
CA GLY A 239 -39.90 7.30 45.12
C GLY A 239 -40.21 6.19 46.13
N GLY A 240 -39.11 5.61 46.59
CA GLY A 240 -39.00 5.16 47.97
C GLY A 240 -38.73 3.67 48.16
N VAL A 241 -37.88 3.45 49.17
CA VAL A 241 -37.81 2.29 50.07
C VAL A 241 -36.77 1.21 49.74
N LYS A 242 -35.66 1.31 50.50
CA LYS A 242 -34.70 0.27 50.96
C LYS A 242 -35.40 -1.02 51.44
N PRO A 243 -34.75 -2.20 51.56
CA PRO A 243 -33.39 -2.44 52.09
C PRO A 243 -32.38 -3.03 51.10
#